data_AF-A0A839ELD4-F1
#
_entry.id   AF-A0A839ELD4-F1
#
_cell.length_a   1.000
_cell.length_b   1.000
_cell.length_c   1.000
_cell.angle_alpha   90.00
_cell.angle_beta   90.00
_cell.angle_gamma   90.00
#
_symmetry.space_group_name_H-M   'P 1'
#
loop_
_entity.id
_entity.type
_entity.pdbx_description
1 polymer ?
#
loop_
_entity_poly.entity_id
_entity_poly.type
_entity_poly.pdbx_seq_one_letter_code
_entity_poly.pdbx_strand_id
1 'polypeptide(L)'
;MRAIDLFCGAGGFALGMQRSGFDIIRSIDFNAHALAVHKANIRHVEFHGLIKRPPPPRASGQPSISGEARSKRGNMFRSNSRVHSADLSAVVELAPDLARLRPDIVFGGPPCQPFSKSGKQHGDDDPKSNLTDAFAILVASSRPRYFVMENVPEIDRTAAFEGAIAIFRAAEYGLTKAIYNANDYGTAQSRERLIVAGCLGETDGWLLPHMEARKQSPLCVSDVLGPNFGTPLFSTPDPSGLPLWTRGGDYITADSAFRHGKGLDTSGFGNRAQDKQLLAAYPDGSRFYWRYPGGKSSGVLNPVDEPIPTLTNSALDGFSRQYEPKPTDPLDMRIMETLTFTQFAKLFGFPDTWRWDVEVQRGKSGSSAKAAFVGQEAKKQMLANSVSPMLAEAIGRSIKDHANGVKIILPSDFEEHPDYEMWLCTAKGFSGKILTQARSDLRAAKKIVGNRRLPDARSELPAFDRLATSLPVSRKSVLRKSLVILAEFELFRGYVDTGLFPDDHEAYARGEFHQMLREGRSPLDDESDGLQSSLFFR
;
A
#
# COMPACT_ATOMS: atom_id res chain seq x y z
N MET A 1 -19.60 -10.30 1.41
CA MET A 1 -18.84 -11.48 0.88
C MET A 1 -17.97 -11.97 2.00
N ARG A 2 -18.02 -13.26 2.32
CA ARG A 2 -17.37 -13.88 3.48
C ARG A 2 -15.88 -14.04 3.25
N ALA A 3 -15.09 -13.58 4.21
CA ALA A 3 -13.66 -13.50 4.09
C ALA A 3 -12.93 -14.16 5.26
N ILE A 4 -11.84 -14.85 4.95
CA ILE A 4 -10.91 -15.44 5.93
C ILE A 4 -9.56 -14.75 5.79
N ASP A 5 -9.03 -14.28 6.91
CA ASP A 5 -7.73 -13.63 7.03
C ASP A 5 -6.71 -14.60 7.66
N LEU A 6 -5.76 -15.08 6.87
CA LEU A 6 -4.65 -15.92 7.31
C LEU A 6 -3.41 -15.06 7.49
N PHE A 7 -2.59 -15.38 8.49
CA PHE A 7 -1.43 -14.54 8.86
C PHE A 7 -1.89 -13.11 9.20
N CYS A 8 -2.98 -13.00 9.97
CA CYS A 8 -3.77 -11.77 10.07
C CYS A 8 -3.02 -10.60 10.73
N GLY A 9 -1.93 -10.88 11.45
CA GLY A 9 -1.12 -9.86 12.10
C GLY A 9 -1.97 -8.92 12.97
N ALA A 10 -1.62 -7.63 12.96
CA ALA A 10 -2.41 -6.62 13.66
C ALA A 10 -3.75 -6.29 12.98
N GLY A 11 -3.99 -6.74 11.74
CA GLY A 11 -5.25 -6.54 11.02
C GLY A 11 -5.27 -5.44 9.97
N GLY A 12 -4.13 -4.96 9.47
CA GLY A 12 -4.11 -3.94 8.40
C GLY A 12 -4.77 -4.41 7.11
N PHE A 13 -4.52 -5.67 6.70
CA PHE A 13 -5.19 -6.27 5.55
C PHE A 13 -6.70 -6.40 5.79
N ALA A 14 -7.10 -6.98 6.93
CA ALA A 14 -8.52 -7.08 7.30
C ALA A 14 -9.24 -5.73 7.35
N LEU A 15 -8.60 -4.65 7.83
CA LEU A 15 -9.20 -3.32 7.87
C LEU A 15 -9.59 -2.86 6.44
N GLY A 16 -8.68 -2.97 5.47
CA GLY A 16 -8.96 -2.58 4.09
C GLY A 16 -10.05 -3.46 3.44
N MET A 17 -10.00 -4.77 3.69
CA MET A 17 -11.05 -5.70 3.22
C MET A 17 -12.42 -5.38 3.85
N GLN A 18 -12.47 -5.03 5.13
CA GLN A 18 -13.71 -4.66 5.81
C GLN A 18 -14.28 -3.34 5.25
N ARG A 19 -13.42 -2.34 4.98
CA ARG A 19 -13.82 -1.07 4.36
C ARG A 19 -14.37 -1.23 2.95
N SER A 20 -13.90 -2.24 2.21
CA SER A 20 -14.45 -2.59 0.88
C SER A 20 -15.72 -3.46 0.94
N GLY A 21 -16.24 -3.76 2.14
CA GLY A 21 -17.50 -4.46 2.32
C GLY A 21 -17.39 -5.99 2.37
N PHE A 22 -16.23 -6.52 2.74
CA PHE A 22 -16.08 -7.94 3.09
C PHE A 22 -16.42 -8.20 4.55
N ASP A 23 -17.06 -9.35 4.79
CA ASP A 23 -17.45 -9.84 6.09
C ASP A 23 -16.34 -10.75 6.62
N ILE A 24 -15.51 -10.25 7.54
CA ILE A 24 -14.43 -11.05 8.12
C ILE A 24 -15.04 -12.09 9.07
N ILE A 25 -15.06 -13.35 8.67
CA ILE A 25 -15.66 -14.45 9.45
C ILE A 25 -14.64 -15.24 10.26
N ARG A 26 -13.35 -15.13 9.91
CA ARG A 26 -12.25 -15.82 10.59
C ARG A 26 -10.94 -15.08 10.39
N SER A 27 -10.16 -14.99 11.45
CA SER A 27 -8.77 -14.48 11.41
C SER A 27 -7.85 -15.42 12.18
N ILE A 28 -6.70 -15.76 11.60
CA ILE A 28 -5.75 -16.74 12.17
C ILE A 28 -4.33 -16.17 12.11
N ASP A 29 -3.64 -16.20 13.23
CA ASP A 29 -2.21 -15.90 13.37
C ASP A 29 -1.65 -16.69 14.56
N PHE A 30 -0.34 -16.87 14.68
CA PHE A 30 0.25 -17.51 15.86
C PHE A 30 0.62 -16.50 16.95
N ASN A 31 0.80 -15.23 16.60
CA ASN A 31 1.31 -14.20 17.50
C ASN A 31 0.21 -13.63 18.42
N ALA A 32 0.30 -13.91 19.72
CA ALA A 32 -0.68 -13.48 20.71
C ALA A 32 -0.82 -11.94 20.84
N HIS A 33 0.26 -11.18 20.67
CA HIS A 33 0.19 -9.71 20.68
C HIS A 33 -0.57 -9.17 19.48
N ALA A 34 -0.31 -9.76 18.30
CA ALA A 34 -1.00 -9.42 17.06
C ALA A 34 -2.49 -9.72 17.14
N LEU A 35 -2.85 -10.91 17.61
CA LEU A 35 -4.25 -11.29 17.82
C LEU A 35 -4.98 -10.39 18.82
N ALA A 36 -4.30 -9.92 19.87
CA ALA A 36 -4.88 -8.98 20.83
C ALA A 36 -5.23 -7.64 20.15
N VAL A 37 -4.30 -7.08 19.37
CA VAL A 37 -4.55 -5.85 18.60
C VAL A 37 -5.63 -6.07 17.55
N HIS A 38 -5.55 -7.16 16.79
CA HIS A 38 -6.52 -7.49 15.76
C HIS A 38 -7.94 -7.61 16.36
N LYS A 39 -8.11 -8.36 17.45
CA LYS A 39 -9.39 -8.54 18.14
C LYS A 39 -9.94 -7.23 18.69
N ALA A 40 -9.08 -6.31 19.09
CA ALA A 40 -9.48 -5.01 19.57
C ALA A 40 -9.93 -4.06 18.45
N ASN A 41 -9.73 -4.37 17.16
CA ASN A 41 -9.97 -3.39 16.09
C ASN A 41 -10.85 -3.91 14.95
N ILE A 42 -10.75 -5.20 14.61
CA ILE A 42 -11.50 -5.80 13.51
C ILE A 42 -12.85 -6.30 14.01
N ARG A 43 -13.90 -6.02 13.23
CA ARG A 43 -15.25 -6.52 13.49
C ARG A 43 -15.43 -7.85 12.77
N HIS A 44 -15.58 -8.92 13.54
CA HIS A 44 -15.90 -10.23 12.99
C HIS A 44 -17.42 -10.47 12.93
N VAL A 45 -17.89 -11.00 11.81
CA VAL A 45 -19.32 -11.33 11.60
C VAL A 45 -19.59 -12.75 12.10
N GLU A 46 -20.76 -12.98 12.71
CA GLU A 46 -21.17 -14.32 13.14
C GLU A 46 -21.55 -15.21 11.96
N PHE A 47 -21.04 -16.44 11.95
CA PHE A 47 -21.44 -17.45 10.98
C PHE A 47 -21.89 -18.73 11.70
N HIS A 48 -23.18 -19.04 11.60
CA HIS A 48 -23.83 -20.18 12.25
C HIS A 48 -23.88 -21.45 11.37
N GLY A 49 -23.21 -21.44 10.21
CA GLY A 49 -23.31 -22.51 9.20
C GLY A 49 -22.52 -23.80 9.49
N LEU A 50 -22.00 -24.00 10.71
CA LEU A 50 -21.43 -25.29 11.09
C LEU A 50 -22.57 -26.30 11.24
N ILE A 51 -22.84 -27.09 10.20
CA ILE A 51 -23.72 -28.26 10.29
C ILE A 51 -23.24 -29.09 11.49
N LYS A 52 -24.11 -29.23 12.51
CA LYS A 52 -23.89 -30.14 13.63
C LYS A 52 -23.56 -31.51 13.03
N ARG A 53 -22.41 -32.10 13.37
CA ARG A 53 -22.14 -33.49 12.97
C ARG A 53 -23.36 -34.33 13.40
N PRO A 54 -24.00 -35.11 12.51
CA PRO A 54 -24.86 -36.18 12.99
C PRO A 54 -24.00 -37.07 13.89
N PRO A 55 -24.51 -37.52 15.05
CA PRO A 55 -23.77 -38.44 15.90
C PRO A 55 -23.34 -39.65 15.05
N PRO A 56 -22.12 -40.19 15.24
CA PRO A 56 -21.72 -41.37 14.52
C PRO A 56 -22.77 -42.47 14.76
N PRO A 57 -23.14 -43.27 13.74
CA PRO A 57 -24.07 -44.36 13.93
C PRO A 57 -23.52 -45.26 15.04
N ARG A 58 -24.37 -45.54 16.05
CA ARG A 58 -24.03 -46.52 17.09
C ARG A 58 -23.83 -47.86 16.37
N ALA A 59 -22.59 -48.28 16.22
CA ALA A 59 -22.29 -49.65 15.83
C ALA A 59 -22.81 -50.55 16.95
N SER A 60 -23.90 -51.25 16.68
CA SER A 60 -24.38 -52.34 17.52
C SER A 60 -23.33 -53.45 17.51
N GLY A 61 -22.59 -53.61 18.61
CA GLY A 61 -21.83 -54.83 18.89
C GLY A 61 -20.31 -54.75 19.01
N GLN A 62 -19.71 -53.64 19.45
CA GLN A 62 -18.30 -53.67 19.89
C GLN A 62 -18.17 -53.69 21.43
N PRO A 63 -17.29 -54.55 21.98
CA PRO A 63 -17.11 -54.70 23.41
C PRO A 63 -16.48 -53.44 24.03
N SER A 64 -16.90 -53.12 25.25
CA SER A 64 -16.38 -52.02 26.04
C SER A 64 -14.90 -52.24 26.38
N ILE A 65 -14.01 -51.53 25.70
CA ILE A 65 -12.62 -51.38 26.14
C ILE A 65 -12.60 -50.28 27.20
N SER A 66 -12.55 -50.70 28.47
CA SER A 66 -12.12 -49.88 29.60
C SER A 66 -10.60 -49.70 29.50
N GLY A 67 -10.14 -48.47 29.29
CA GLY A 67 -8.70 -48.16 29.27
C GLY A 67 -8.46 -46.81 28.61
N GLU A 68 -8.03 -45.85 29.42
CA GLU A 68 -7.80 -44.46 29.05
C GLU A 68 -6.73 -44.30 27.96
N ALA A 69 -7.17 -43.94 26.76
CA ALA A 69 -6.37 -43.17 25.80
C ALA A 69 -7.31 -42.32 24.95
N ARG A 70 -7.98 -41.34 25.58
CA ARG A 70 -8.64 -40.26 24.85
C ARG A 70 -7.55 -39.44 24.16
N SER A 71 -7.31 -39.75 22.88
CA SER A 71 -6.58 -38.89 21.96
C SER A 71 -7.08 -37.44 22.09
N LYS A 72 -6.14 -36.53 22.40
CA LYS A 72 -6.33 -35.06 22.41
C LYS A 72 -6.58 -34.49 21.00
N ARG A 73 -7.43 -35.10 20.17
CA ARG A 73 -7.94 -34.47 18.94
C ARG A 73 -8.99 -33.41 19.33
N GLY A 74 -8.50 -32.31 19.90
CA GLY A 74 -9.30 -31.13 20.19
C GLY A 74 -9.65 -30.44 18.88
N ASN A 75 -10.92 -30.45 18.51
CA ASN A 75 -11.44 -29.69 17.39
C ASN A 75 -11.18 -28.18 17.66
N MET A 76 -10.24 -27.59 16.93
CA MET A 76 -9.67 -26.25 17.22
C MET A 76 -10.75 -25.14 17.21
N PHE A 77 -11.82 -25.34 16.43
CA PHE A 77 -12.90 -24.36 16.25
C PHE A 77 -14.14 -24.61 17.15
N ARG A 78 -14.00 -25.34 18.26
CA ARG A 78 -15.07 -25.46 19.27
C ARG A 78 -15.33 -24.16 20.04
N SER A 79 -14.39 -23.22 20.01
CA SER A 79 -14.55 -21.89 20.62
C SER A 79 -15.37 -20.98 19.70
N ASN A 80 -16.34 -20.25 20.27
CA ASN A 80 -17.03 -19.15 19.60
C ASN A 80 -16.10 -17.98 19.26
N SER A 81 -14.79 -18.04 19.57
CA SER A 81 -13.85 -17.03 19.09
C SER A 81 -13.81 -17.00 17.56
N ARG A 82 -13.76 -15.81 16.96
CA ARG A 82 -13.55 -15.61 15.50
C ARG A 82 -12.08 -15.34 15.15
N VAL A 83 -11.28 -15.03 16.17
CA VAL A 83 -9.84 -14.81 16.11
C VAL A 83 -9.17 -16.01 16.78
N HIS A 84 -8.29 -16.72 16.06
CA HIS A 84 -7.67 -17.95 16.55
C HIS A 84 -6.15 -17.88 16.54
N SER A 85 -5.56 -18.43 17.59
CA SER A 85 -4.13 -18.71 17.63
C SER A 85 -3.88 -20.11 17.07
N ALA A 86 -3.19 -20.20 15.95
CA ALA A 86 -2.83 -21.48 15.34
C ALA A 86 -1.53 -21.38 14.54
N ASP A 87 -0.81 -22.49 14.46
CA ASP A 87 0.30 -22.66 13.52
C ASP A 87 -0.26 -22.96 12.13
N LEU A 88 -0.10 -22.02 11.20
CA LEU A 88 -0.63 -22.14 9.84
C LEU A 88 0.09 -23.19 8.99
N SER A 89 1.23 -23.74 9.44
CA SER A 89 1.86 -24.91 8.82
C SER A 89 1.10 -26.22 9.08
N ALA A 90 0.20 -26.26 10.08
CA ALA A 90 -0.61 -27.43 10.42
C ALA A 90 -1.80 -27.62 9.46
N VAL A 91 -1.53 -27.68 8.16
CA VAL A 91 -2.55 -27.65 7.09
C VAL A 91 -3.58 -28.78 7.19
N VAL A 92 -3.16 -29.97 7.64
CA VAL A 92 -4.05 -31.14 7.80
C VAL A 92 -5.12 -30.90 8.87
N GLU A 93 -4.79 -30.12 9.91
CA GLU A 93 -5.72 -29.79 10.98
C GLU A 93 -6.65 -28.64 10.57
N LEU A 94 -6.11 -27.65 9.85
CA LEU A 94 -6.80 -26.41 9.49
C LEU A 94 -7.73 -26.55 8.28
N ALA A 95 -7.29 -27.24 7.23
CA ALA A 95 -7.97 -27.26 5.94
C ALA A 95 -9.43 -27.73 6.01
N PRO A 96 -9.79 -28.82 6.72
CA PRO A 96 -11.17 -29.28 6.80
C PRO A 96 -12.11 -28.25 7.42
N ASP A 97 -11.62 -27.48 8.39
CA ASP A 97 -12.44 -26.51 9.11
C ASP A 97 -12.56 -25.20 8.35
N LEU A 98 -11.49 -24.74 7.66
CA LEU A 98 -11.59 -23.61 6.75
C LEU A 98 -12.55 -23.89 5.58
N ALA A 99 -12.49 -25.10 4.99
CA ALA A 99 -13.38 -25.50 3.92
C ALA A 99 -14.85 -25.51 4.35
N ARG A 100 -15.16 -25.93 5.60
CA ARG A 100 -16.53 -25.89 6.16
C ARG A 100 -17.10 -24.48 6.25
N LEU A 101 -16.27 -23.46 6.39
CA LEU A 101 -16.71 -22.06 6.42
C LEU A 101 -17.16 -21.57 5.04
N ARG A 102 -16.77 -22.28 3.96
CA ARG A 102 -17.07 -21.95 2.55
C ARG A 102 -16.79 -20.48 2.24
N PRO A 103 -15.56 -19.97 2.47
CA PRO A 103 -15.25 -18.56 2.24
C PRO A 103 -15.49 -18.15 0.78
N ASP A 104 -15.92 -16.91 0.56
CA ASP A 104 -15.95 -16.32 -0.78
C ASP A 104 -14.55 -15.82 -1.17
N ILE A 105 -13.75 -15.42 -0.17
CA ILE A 105 -12.35 -15.01 -0.32
C ILE A 105 -11.47 -15.50 0.84
N VAL A 106 -10.24 -15.89 0.53
CA VAL A 106 -9.15 -16.08 1.52
C VAL A 106 -8.04 -15.10 1.21
N PHE A 107 -7.54 -14.37 2.20
CA PHE A 107 -6.41 -13.46 2.00
C PHE A 107 -5.38 -13.59 3.12
N GLY A 108 -4.14 -13.17 2.85
CA GLY A 108 -3.07 -13.23 3.84
C GLY A 108 -1.70 -12.92 3.27
N GLY A 109 -0.74 -12.63 4.16
CA GLY A 109 0.67 -12.41 3.82
C GLY A 109 1.57 -13.43 4.51
N PRO A 110 1.83 -14.61 3.91
CA PRO A 110 2.75 -15.57 4.50
C PRO A 110 4.16 -14.95 4.63
N PRO A 111 4.88 -15.19 5.74
CA PRO A 111 6.15 -14.53 6.01
C PRO A 111 7.25 -14.95 5.04
N CYS A 112 7.93 -13.99 4.42
CA CYS A 112 9.06 -14.23 3.49
C CYS A 112 10.42 -13.99 4.17
N GLN A 113 10.79 -14.86 5.12
CA GLN A 113 11.97 -14.66 5.96
C GLN A 113 13.35 -15.13 5.44
N PRO A 114 13.53 -15.80 4.28
CA PRO A 114 14.89 -16.01 3.77
C PRO A 114 15.55 -14.73 3.20
N PHE A 115 14.81 -13.62 2.99
CA PHE A 115 15.29 -12.45 2.24
C PHE A 115 15.16 -11.09 2.97
N SER A 116 15.51 -11.03 4.26
CA SER A 116 15.85 -9.72 4.85
C SER A 116 17.36 -9.48 4.74
N LYS A 117 17.79 -8.30 4.26
CA LYS A 117 19.21 -7.84 4.27
C LYS A 117 19.88 -7.93 5.65
N SER A 118 19.12 -8.21 6.72
CA SER A 118 19.56 -8.30 8.11
C SER A 118 19.44 -9.72 8.71
N GLY A 119 18.95 -10.70 7.95
CA GLY A 119 18.83 -12.10 8.37
C GLY A 119 19.92 -12.95 7.74
N LYS A 120 20.51 -13.89 8.51
CA LYS A 120 21.40 -14.91 7.95
C LYS A 120 20.61 -15.70 6.91
N GLN A 121 21.05 -15.67 5.66
CA GLN A 121 20.51 -16.50 4.58
C GLN A 121 20.58 -17.96 5.02
N HIS A 122 19.44 -18.54 5.38
CA HIS A 122 19.28 -19.99 5.43
C HIS A 122 18.40 -20.28 4.22
N GLY A 123 18.90 -21.14 3.32
CA GLY A 123 18.27 -21.45 2.04
C GLY A 123 16.94 -22.18 2.20
N ASP A 124 16.56 -22.93 1.15
CA ASP A 124 15.27 -23.61 1.01
C ASP A 124 14.93 -24.62 2.14
N ASP A 125 15.88 -24.93 3.03
CA ASP A 125 15.71 -25.77 4.23
C ASP A 125 15.12 -25.05 5.46
N ASP A 126 14.77 -23.75 5.37
CA ASP A 126 14.10 -23.04 6.47
C ASP A 126 12.66 -23.58 6.68
N PRO A 127 12.26 -24.01 7.89
CA PRO A 127 10.87 -24.40 8.22
C PRO A 127 9.80 -23.37 7.84
N LYS A 128 10.18 -22.13 7.51
CA LYS A 128 9.30 -21.05 7.04
C LYS A 128 9.09 -21.00 5.53
N SER A 129 9.91 -21.66 4.71
CA SER A 129 9.61 -21.87 3.28
C SER A 129 8.28 -22.63 3.10
N ASN A 130 7.96 -23.49 4.07
CA ASN A 130 6.70 -24.23 4.21
C ASN A 130 5.45 -23.35 4.37
N LEU A 131 5.55 -22.08 4.80
CA LEU A 131 4.35 -21.28 5.08
C LEU A 131 3.70 -20.69 3.82
N THR A 132 4.47 -20.47 2.76
CA THR A 132 3.95 -20.07 1.44
C THR A 132 3.18 -21.23 0.82
N ASP A 133 3.74 -22.45 0.85
CA ASP A 133 3.06 -23.67 0.43
C ASP A 133 1.83 -23.94 1.29
N ALA A 134 1.92 -23.74 2.61
CA ALA A 134 0.78 -23.90 3.50
C ALA A 134 -0.37 -22.96 3.13
N PHE A 135 -0.09 -21.70 2.84
CA PHE A 135 -1.12 -20.78 2.34
C PHE A 135 -1.76 -21.31 1.06
N ALA A 136 -0.96 -21.76 0.09
CA ALA A 136 -1.47 -22.30 -1.17
C ALA A 136 -2.33 -23.56 -0.98
N ILE A 137 -1.90 -24.49 -0.11
CA ILE A 137 -2.64 -25.70 0.24
C ILE A 137 -3.97 -25.35 0.92
N LEU A 138 -3.99 -24.39 1.86
CA LEU A 138 -5.21 -23.97 2.56
C LEU A 138 -6.21 -23.32 1.60
N VAL A 139 -5.75 -22.49 0.66
CA VAL A 139 -6.58 -21.93 -0.41
C VAL A 139 -7.12 -23.02 -1.32
N ALA A 140 -6.25 -23.89 -1.86
CA ALA A 140 -6.63 -24.97 -2.75
C ALA A 140 -7.60 -25.97 -2.09
N SER A 141 -7.48 -26.19 -0.78
CA SER A 141 -8.37 -27.07 -0.02
C SER A 141 -9.73 -26.43 0.29
N SER A 142 -9.77 -25.11 0.49
CA SER A 142 -11.02 -24.39 0.78
C SER A 142 -11.74 -23.87 -0.47
N ARG A 143 -11.06 -23.86 -1.62
CA ARG A 143 -11.54 -23.41 -2.95
C ARG A 143 -12.44 -22.16 -2.91
N PRO A 144 -12.01 -21.04 -2.29
CA PRO A 144 -12.78 -19.80 -2.35
C PRO A 144 -12.91 -19.30 -3.80
N ARG A 145 -13.92 -18.46 -4.09
CA ARG A 145 -14.00 -17.82 -5.42
C ARG A 145 -12.79 -16.94 -5.71
N TYR A 146 -12.30 -16.26 -4.68
CA TYR A 146 -11.14 -15.38 -4.77
C TYR A 146 -10.08 -15.74 -3.73
N PHE A 147 -8.81 -15.44 -4.01
CA PHE A 147 -7.80 -15.31 -2.96
C PHE A 147 -6.88 -14.12 -3.21
N VAL A 148 -6.23 -13.62 -2.16
CA VAL A 148 -5.14 -12.65 -2.28
C VAL A 148 -3.99 -13.02 -1.37
N MET A 149 -2.82 -13.22 -1.97
CA MET A 149 -1.56 -13.41 -1.26
C MET A 149 -0.71 -12.15 -1.40
N GLU A 150 -0.32 -11.57 -0.27
CA GLU A 150 0.66 -10.48 -0.24
C GLU A 150 2.06 -11.01 0.06
N ASN A 151 3.06 -10.39 -0.57
CA ASN A 151 4.45 -10.66 -0.26
C ASN A 151 5.41 -9.53 -0.69
N VAL A 152 6.69 -9.67 -0.35
CA VAL A 152 7.75 -8.80 -0.88
C VAL A 152 8.08 -9.18 -2.34
N PRO A 153 8.49 -8.22 -3.20
CA PRO A 153 8.83 -8.50 -4.60
C PRO A 153 9.86 -9.62 -4.81
N GLU A 154 10.80 -9.77 -3.88
CA GLU A 154 11.90 -10.73 -3.97
C GLU A 154 11.46 -12.19 -3.91
N ILE A 155 10.25 -12.49 -3.40
CA ILE A 155 9.77 -13.87 -3.28
C ILE A 155 9.62 -14.56 -4.64
N ASP A 156 9.46 -13.78 -5.73
CA ASP A 156 9.22 -14.28 -7.10
C ASP A 156 10.34 -15.20 -7.62
N ARG A 157 11.49 -15.23 -6.94
CA ARG A 157 12.67 -16.03 -7.30
C ARG A 157 12.84 -17.29 -6.44
N THR A 158 11.86 -17.62 -5.60
CA THR A 158 11.96 -18.71 -4.64
C THR A 158 11.20 -19.95 -5.10
N ALA A 159 11.74 -21.14 -4.78
CA ALA A 159 11.09 -22.41 -5.09
C ALA A 159 9.72 -22.55 -4.40
N ALA A 160 9.59 -22.05 -3.17
CA ALA A 160 8.32 -22.03 -2.44
C ALA A 160 7.24 -21.19 -3.15
N PHE A 161 7.62 -20.06 -3.76
CA PHE A 161 6.68 -19.26 -4.53
C PHE A 161 6.28 -19.96 -5.82
N GLU A 162 7.23 -20.56 -6.53
CA GLU A 162 6.95 -21.37 -7.73
C GLU A 162 5.98 -22.53 -7.41
N GLY A 163 6.22 -23.24 -6.31
CA GLY A 163 5.35 -24.30 -5.80
C GLY A 163 3.93 -23.82 -5.50
N ALA A 164 3.80 -22.69 -4.79
CA ALA A 164 2.51 -22.08 -4.52
C ALA A 164 1.75 -21.69 -5.80
N ILE A 165 2.43 -21.08 -6.78
CA ILE A 165 1.83 -20.75 -8.08
C ILE A 165 1.34 -22.02 -8.79
N ALA A 166 2.14 -23.09 -8.81
CA ALA A 166 1.74 -24.37 -9.40
C ALA A 166 0.49 -24.95 -8.72
N ILE A 167 0.40 -24.89 -7.38
CA ILE A 167 -0.78 -25.33 -6.61
C ILE A 167 -2.02 -24.51 -7.00
N PHE A 168 -1.91 -23.18 -7.09
CA PHE A 168 -3.05 -22.34 -7.49
C PHE A 168 -3.53 -22.65 -8.91
N ARG A 169 -2.60 -22.89 -9.85
CA ARG A 169 -2.93 -23.28 -11.23
C ARG A 169 -3.61 -24.64 -11.30
N ALA A 170 -3.07 -25.63 -10.59
CA ALA A 170 -3.67 -26.95 -10.50
C ALA A 170 -5.07 -26.90 -9.86
N ALA A 171 -5.32 -25.92 -9.00
CA ALA A 171 -6.64 -25.63 -8.44
C ALA A 171 -7.55 -24.77 -9.34
N GLU A 172 -7.14 -24.50 -10.59
CA GLU A 172 -7.90 -23.80 -11.65
C GLU A 172 -8.11 -22.29 -11.41
N TYR A 173 -7.19 -21.62 -10.73
CA TYR A 173 -7.22 -20.17 -10.58
C TYR A 173 -6.55 -19.45 -11.76
N GLY A 174 -7.23 -18.43 -12.30
CA GLY A 174 -6.63 -17.36 -13.07
C GLY A 174 -5.91 -16.39 -12.13
N LEU A 175 -4.66 -16.06 -12.45
CA LEU A 175 -3.78 -15.32 -11.54
C LEU A 175 -3.47 -13.92 -12.09
N THR A 176 -3.62 -12.93 -11.22
CA THR A 176 -3.00 -11.62 -11.39
C THR A 176 -1.80 -11.53 -10.46
N LYS A 177 -0.60 -11.37 -11.03
CA LYS A 177 0.65 -11.17 -10.29
C LYS A 177 1.23 -9.81 -10.67
N ALA A 178 1.29 -8.88 -9.72
CA ALA A 178 1.83 -7.55 -9.96
C ALA A 178 2.41 -6.92 -8.69
N ILE A 179 3.38 -6.02 -8.87
CA ILE A 179 3.94 -5.22 -7.79
C ILE A 179 3.15 -3.92 -7.72
N TYR A 180 2.68 -3.58 -6.52
CA TYR A 180 1.96 -2.34 -6.25
C TYR A 180 2.71 -1.53 -5.20
N ASN A 181 2.88 -0.23 -5.44
CA ASN A 181 3.37 0.69 -4.43
C ASN A 181 2.19 1.22 -3.62
N ALA A 182 2.22 1.08 -2.29
CA ALA A 182 1.17 1.60 -1.41
C ALA A 182 0.91 3.10 -1.59
N ASN A 183 1.90 3.87 -2.06
CA ASN A 183 1.75 5.29 -2.35
C ASN A 183 0.79 5.60 -3.49
N ASP A 184 0.71 4.72 -4.47
CA ASP A 184 -0.23 4.85 -5.58
C ASP A 184 -1.68 4.61 -5.11
N TYR A 185 -1.90 4.22 -3.85
CA TYR A 185 -3.21 3.86 -3.31
C TYR A 185 -3.55 4.62 -2.02
N GLY A 186 -3.03 5.84 -1.86
CA GLY A 186 -3.41 6.74 -0.75
C GLY A 186 -2.72 6.45 0.57
N THR A 187 -1.52 5.85 0.54
CA THR A 187 -0.65 5.72 1.71
C THR A 187 0.52 6.68 1.55
N ALA A 188 0.87 7.51 2.53
CA ALA A 188 2.05 8.39 2.42
C ALA A 188 3.38 7.64 2.61
N GLN A 189 3.50 6.43 2.04
CA GLN A 189 4.65 5.55 2.14
C GLN A 189 4.97 4.93 0.79
N SER A 190 6.24 5.02 0.38
CA SER A 190 6.78 4.24 -0.72
C SER A 190 7.09 2.82 -0.25
N ARG A 191 6.19 1.89 -0.56
CA ARG A 191 6.28 0.47 -0.18
C ARG A 191 5.71 -0.40 -1.27
N GLU A 192 6.62 -1.05 -1.99
CA GLU A 192 6.28 -2.03 -3.03
C GLU A 192 5.98 -3.39 -2.41
N ARG A 193 4.89 -4.00 -2.86
CA ARG A 193 4.50 -5.37 -2.51
C ARG A 193 4.04 -6.13 -3.73
N LEU A 194 4.47 -7.38 -3.81
CA LEU A 194 3.93 -8.34 -4.74
C LEU A 194 2.55 -8.77 -4.24
N ILE A 195 1.55 -8.59 -5.08
CA ILE A 195 0.20 -9.08 -4.84
C ILE A 195 -0.09 -10.16 -5.87
N VAL A 196 -0.49 -11.33 -5.37
CA VAL A 196 -1.02 -12.42 -6.18
C VAL A 196 -2.49 -12.57 -5.87
N ALA A 197 -3.35 -12.21 -6.82
CA ALA A 197 -4.79 -12.37 -6.70
C ALA A 197 -5.28 -13.49 -7.63
N GLY A 198 -5.98 -14.47 -7.06
CA GLY A 198 -6.59 -15.55 -7.83
C GLY A 198 -8.10 -15.41 -7.93
N CYS A 199 -8.65 -15.74 -9.10
CA CYS A 199 -10.10 -15.94 -9.29
C CYS A 199 -10.34 -17.31 -9.93
N LEU A 200 -11.20 -18.11 -9.31
CA LEU A 200 -11.47 -19.48 -9.74
C LEU A 200 -12.15 -19.48 -11.11
N GLY A 201 -11.59 -20.22 -12.08
CA GLY A 201 -12.11 -20.33 -13.44
C GLY A 201 -11.92 -19.09 -14.31
N GLU A 202 -11.15 -18.10 -13.84
CA GLU A 202 -10.89 -16.86 -14.56
C GLU A 202 -9.58 -16.93 -15.38
N THR A 203 -9.38 -15.98 -16.27
CA THR A 203 -8.11 -15.80 -17.00
C THR A 203 -7.08 -14.99 -16.20
N ASP A 204 -5.83 -14.98 -16.65
CA ASP A 204 -4.77 -14.22 -16.01
C ASP A 204 -4.93 -12.71 -16.16
N GLY A 205 -4.41 -11.98 -15.18
CA GLY A 205 -4.39 -10.52 -15.22
C GLY A 205 -5.75 -9.85 -15.05
N TRP A 206 -6.79 -10.61 -14.69
CA TRP A 206 -8.17 -10.15 -14.48
C TRP A 206 -8.30 -8.95 -13.53
N LEU A 207 -7.44 -8.83 -12.53
CA LEU A 207 -7.50 -7.74 -11.54
C LEU A 207 -6.73 -6.49 -11.99
N LEU A 208 -5.84 -6.59 -12.99
CA LEU A 208 -4.97 -5.48 -13.41
C LEU A 208 -5.75 -4.20 -13.77
N PRO A 209 -6.83 -4.26 -14.60
CA PRO A 209 -7.54 -3.05 -14.97
C PRO A 209 -8.18 -2.36 -13.77
N HIS A 210 -8.80 -3.13 -12.88
CA HIS A 210 -9.43 -2.59 -11.68
C HIS A 210 -8.44 -1.92 -10.73
N MET A 211 -7.23 -2.48 -10.60
CA MET A 211 -6.19 -1.87 -9.77
C MET A 211 -5.58 -0.61 -10.40
N GLU A 212 -5.43 -0.57 -11.72
CA GLU A 212 -4.90 0.60 -12.41
C GLU A 212 -5.86 1.79 -12.29
N ALA A 213 -7.17 1.55 -12.49
CA ALA A 213 -8.21 2.57 -12.36
C ALA A 213 -8.38 3.13 -10.92
N ARG A 214 -7.69 2.55 -9.93
CA ARG A 214 -7.73 3.00 -8.53
C ARG A 214 -6.47 3.71 -8.08
N LYS A 215 -5.49 3.90 -8.97
CA LYS A 215 -4.32 4.68 -8.62
C LYS A 215 -4.71 6.11 -8.28
N GLN A 216 -4.03 6.67 -7.29
CA GLN A 216 -4.22 8.01 -6.78
C GLN A 216 -2.92 8.78 -6.92
N SER A 217 -3.01 10.10 -6.79
CA SER A 217 -1.82 10.94 -6.67
C SER A 217 -1.02 10.52 -5.43
N PRO A 218 0.32 10.36 -5.56
CA PRO A 218 1.19 10.06 -4.43
C PRO A 218 1.03 11.07 -3.29
N LEU A 219 1.03 10.59 -2.05
CA LEU A 219 1.01 11.41 -0.84
C LEU A 219 2.41 11.53 -0.24
N CYS A 220 2.67 12.65 0.42
CA CYS A 220 3.87 12.89 1.21
C CYS A 220 3.57 12.98 2.72
N VAL A 221 4.63 13.11 3.54
CA VAL A 221 4.48 13.23 5.00
C VAL A 221 3.67 14.47 5.38
N SER A 222 3.93 15.62 4.73
CA SER A 222 3.22 16.87 5.04
C SER A 222 1.74 16.84 4.67
N ASP A 223 1.32 16.03 3.70
CA ASP A 223 -0.11 15.86 3.37
C ASP A 223 -0.88 15.21 4.52
N VAL A 224 -0.23 14.34 5.28
CA VAL A 224 -0.87 13.55 6.36
C VAL A 224 -0.65 14.16 7.74
N LEU A 225 0.56 14.67 8.01
CA LEU A 225 0.92 15.25 9.32
C LEU A 225 0.80 16.77 9.38
N GLY A 226 0.51 17.40 8.23
CA GLY A 226 0.36 18.83 8.09
C GLY A 226 1.68 19.55 7.70
N PRO A 227 1.57 20.77 7.16
CA PRO A 227 2.71 21.52 6.59
C PRO A 227 3.72 21.99 7.65
N ASN A 228 3.34 21.96 8.93
CA ASN A 228 4.18 22.41 10.05
C ASN A 228 4.98 21.27 10.69
N PHE A 229 4.80 20.02 10.26
CA PHE A 229 5.58 18.90 10.75
C PHE A 229 7.03 18.95 10.22
N GLY A 230 7.99 18.48 11.01
CA GLY A 230 9.41 18.48 10.67
C GLY A 230 10.14 19.75 11.11
N THR A 231 11.47 19.69 11.09
CA THR A 231 12.38 20.79 11.45
C THR A 231 12.77 21.55 10.18
N PRO A 232 12.52 22.88 10.10
CA PRO A 232 12.98 23.68 8.97
C PRO A 232 14.49 23.87 9.05
N LEU A 233 15.19 23.60 7.95
CA LEU A 233 16.64 23.73 7.83
C LEU A 233 17.00 24.83 6.86
N PHE A 234 17.98 25.66 7.23
CA PHE A 234 18.47 26.79 6.42
C PHE A 234 19.97 26.67 6.17
N SER A 235 20.42 26.90 4.95
CA SER A 235 21.84 27.01 4.58
C SER A 235 22.39 28.34 5.07
N THR A 236 23.42 28.30 5.91
CA THR A 236 24.18 29.48 6.32
C THR A 236 25.65 29.30 5.98
N PRO A 237 26.30 30.23 5.27
CA PRO A 237 27.75 30.18 5.08
C PRO A 237 28.47 30.37 6.43
N ASP A 238 29.31 29.41 6.85
CA ASP A 238 30.32 29.64 7.89
C ASP A 238 31.30 30.74 7.43
N PRO A 239 31.85 31.59 8.30
CA PRO A 239 33.05 32.39 8.00
C PRO A 239 34.23 31.62 7.36
N SER A 240 34.29 30.29 7.45
CA SER A 240 35.25 29.43 6.73
C SER A 240 34.83 29.03 5.30
N GLY A 241 33.63 29.42 4.85
CA GLY A 241 33.06 29.10 3.53
C GLY A 241 32.38 27.73 3.45
N LEU A 242 32.25 27.01 4.57
CA LEU A 242 31.53 25.74 4.65
C LEU A 242 30.03 25.99 4.94
N PRO A 243 29.09 25.30 4.27
CA PRO A 243 27.66 25.45 4.56
C PRO A 243 27.32 24.78 5.91
N LEU A 244 26.91 25.59 6.88
CA LEU A 244 26.34 25.19 8.16
C LEU A 244 24.82 25.24 8.07
N TRP A 245 24.14 24.23 8.62
CA TRP A 245 22.67 24.16 8.57
C TRP A 245 22.08 24.47 9.95
N THR A 246 21.06 25.34 9.99
CA THR A 246 20.47 25.86 11.23
C THR A 246 18.97 25.63 11.33
N ARG A 247 18.42 25.62 12.56
CA ARG A 247 16.98 25.59 12.83
C ARG A 247 16.47 27.02 12.97
N GLY A 248 15.61 27.46 12.04
CA GLY A 248 14.92 28.75 12.15
C GLY A 248 15.79 30.00 11.91
N GLY A 249 16.96 29.86 11.29
CA GLY A 249 17.88 30.98 11.03
C GLY A 249 18.79 31.37 12.21
N ASP A 250 18.58 30.78 13.39
CA ASP A 250 19.47 30.94 14.54
C ASP A 250 20.60 29.91 14.50
N TYR A 251 21.85 30.34 14.66
CA TYR A 251 23.04 29.48 14.75
C TYR A 251 22.96 28.56 15.98
N ILE A 252 22.24 27.45 15.84
CA ILE A 252 22.21 26.37 16.82
C ILE A 252 23.01 25.22 16.22
N THR A 253 24.34 25.39 16.14
CA THR A 253 25.19 24.22 16.32
C THR A 253 24.86 23.71 17.72
N ALA A 254 24.62 22.42 17.89
CA ALA A 254 24.55 21.94 19.26
C ALA A 254 25.96 22.00 19.82
N ASP A 255 26.19 23.07 20.54
CA ASP A 255 26.72 22.84 21.83
C ASP A 255 26.01 23.72 22.85
N SER A 256 25.78 23.10 23.99
CA SER A 256 25.93 23.69 25.31
C SER A 256 27.09 24.69 25.49
N ALA A 257 27.92 24.99 24.48
CA ALA A 257 28.94 26.03 24.45
C ALA A 257 28.40 27.46 24.61
N PHE A 258 27.10 27.70 24.40
CA PHE A 258 26.54 29.05 24.58
C PHE A 258 26.47 29.53 26.05
N ARG A 259 26.83 28.70 27.04
CA ARG A 259 26.99 29.17 28.44
C ARG A 259 28.35 29.80 28.72
N HIS A 260 29.35 29.68 27.85
CA HIS A 260 30.71 30.12 28.16
C HIS A 260 31.44 30.78 26.98
N GLY A 261 30.88 31.88 26.44
CA GLY A 261 31.66 33.02 25.91
C GLY A 261 32.91 32.75 25.05
N LYS A 262 32.93 31.70 24.22
CA LYS A 262 33.98 31.42 23.24
C LYS A 262 33.30 31.20 21.88
N GLY A 263 33.90 31.74 20.81
CA GLY A 263 33.31 31.78 19.47
C GLY A 263 32.90 30.41 18.90
N LEU A 264 32.10 30.43 17.83
CA LEU A 264 31.63 29.23 17.12
C LEU A 264 32.79 28.29 16.79
N ASP A 265 32.84 27.14 17.46
CA ASP A 265 33.69 26.03 17.04
C ASP A 265 32.87 25.08 16.16
N THR A 266 33.01 25.26 14.85
CA THR A 266 32.37 24.43 13.81
C THR A 266 33.27 23.28 13.37
N SER A 267 34.47 23.15 13.95
CA SER A 267 35.51 22.21 13.51
C SER A 267 35.17 20.72 13.71
N GLY A 268 34.06 20.44 14.38
CA GLY A 268 33.57 19.10 14.63
C GLY A 268 32.64 18.53 13.56
N PHE A 269 31.85 19.31 12.82
CA PHE A 269 30.75 18.75 12.00
C PHE A 269 31.05 18.82 10.49
N GLY A 270 31.18 17.65 9.85
CA GLY A 270 31.40 17.45 8.44
C GLY A 270 30.20 16.76 7.81
N ASN A 271 29.31 17.54 7.19
CA ASN A 271 28.07 17.01 6.59
C ASN A 271 28.37 15.78 5.71
N ARG A 272 27.64 14.67 5.93
CA ARG A 272 27.77 13.47 5.09
C ARG A 272 27.48 13.83 3.63
N ALA A 273 28.18 13.20 2.70
CA ALA A 273 27.99 13.49 1.27
C ALA A 273 26.53 13.33 0.82
N GLN A 274 25.82 12.33 1.34
CA GLN A 274 24.40 12.11 1.04
C GLN A 274 23.50 13.24 1.59
N ASP A 275 23.73 13.68 2.83
CA ASP A 275 22.94 14.75 3.44
C ASP A 275 23.23 16.09 2.76
N LYS A 276 24.47 16.34 2.30
CA LYS A 276 24.82 17.52 1.47
C LYS A 276 24.06 17.54 0.15
N GLN A 277 24.04 16.41 -0.54
CA GLN A 277 23.33 16.31 -1.83
C GLN A 277 21.84 16.49 -1.65
N LEU A 278 21.27 15.90 -0.60
CA LEU A 278 19.87 16.07 -0.25
C LEU A 278 19.58 17.55 0.03
N LEU A 279 20.28 18.16 0.97
CA LEU A 279 20.03 19.55 1.37
C LEU A 279 20.26 20.56 0.22
N ALA A 280 21.22 20.31 -0.67
CA ALA A 280 21.42 21.15 -1.86
C ALA A 280 20.30 21.03 -2.90
N ALA A 281 19.52 19.94 -2.87
CA ALA A 281 18.39 19.73 -3.76
C ALA A 281 17.10 20.40 -3.29
N TYR A 282 17.05 20.87 -2.03
CA TYR A 282 15.87 21.46 -1.41
C TYR A 282 16.06 22.95 -1.13
N PRO A 283 15.02 23.79 -1.29
CA PRO A 283 15.08 25.21 -0.93
C PRO A 283 15.40 25.44 0.55
N ASP A 284 15.99 26.60 0.87
CA ASP A 284 16.18 27.03 2.26
C ASP A 284 14.84 27.16 2.98
N GLY A 285 14.78 26.63 4.21
CA GLY A 285 13.57 26.57 5.01
C GLY A 285 12.73 25.32 4.78
N SER A 286 13.13 24.43 3.87
CA SER A 286 12.53 23.11 3.71
C SER A 286 12.58 22.31 5.02
N ARG A 287 11.52 21.53 5.25
CA ARG A 287 11.32 20.79 6.51
C ARG A 287 11.73 19.34 6.36
N PHE A 288 12.40 18.85 7.39
CA PHE A 288 12.90 17.49 7.44
C PHE A 288 12.59 16.83 8.77
N TYR A 289 12.52 15.51 8.78
CA TYR A 289 12.46 14.71 9.99
C TYR A 289 13.60 13.69 9.99
N TRP A 290 13.87 13.14 11.15
CA TRP A 290 14.94 12.18 11.34
C TRP A 290 14.42 10.76 11.58
N ARG A 291 15.14 9.79 11.01
CA ARG A 291 14.89 8.36 11.22
C ARG A 291 16.19 7.63 11.56
N TYR A 292 16.15 6.73 12.52
CA TYR A 292 17.24 5.81 12.81
C TYR A 292 17.17 4.58 11.86
N PRO A 293 18.14 4.36 10.95
CA PRO A 293 18.35 3.06 10.36
C PRO A 293 19.03 2.21 11.44
N GLY A 294 18.36 1.17 11.92
CA GLY A 294 18.91 0.30 12.96
C GLY A 294 20.33 -0.18 12.66
N GLY A 295 21.13 -0.34 13.72
CA GLY A 295 22.52 -0.79 13.65
C GLY A 295 23.54 0.31 14.02
N LYS A 296 24.79 0.10 13.58
CA LYS A 296 25.95 1.00 13.82
C LYS A 296 25.92 2.27 12.95
N SER A 297 24.94 2.41 12.07
CA SER A 297 24.75 3.56 11.20
C SER A 297 24.17 4.75 11.96
N SER A 298 24.69 5.93 11.64
CA SER A 298 24.16 7.21 12.09
C SER A 298 22.89 7.56 11.28
N GLY A 299 21.89 8.17 11.91
CA GLY A 299 20.55 8.35 11.33
C GLY A 299 20.46 9.09 9.99
N VAL A 300 19.33 9.01 9.29
CA VAL A 300 19.13 9.59 7.95
C VAL A 300 18.11 10.74 8.01
N LEU A 301 18.43 11.84 7.33
CA LEU A 301 17.53 12.98 7.13
C LEU A 301 16.51 12.64 6.04
N ASN A 302 15.23 12.91 6.29
CA ASN A 302 14.15 12.64 5.33
C ASN A 302 13.31 13.90 5.15
N PRO A 303 13.06 14.34 3.92
CA PRO A 303 12.22 15.50 3.64
C PRO A 303 10.74 15.19 3.91
N VAL A 304 9.94 16.19 4.29
CA VAL A 304 8.50 15.99 4.61
C VAL A 304 7.60 16.02 3.37
N ASP A 305 8.07 16.54 2.25
CA ASP A 305 7.37 16.58 0.96
C ASP A 305 7.63 15.31 0.11
N GLU A 306 8.30 14.32 0.68
CA GLU A 306 8.38 12.95 0.15
C GLU A 306 7.53 11.98 0.98
N PRO A 307 7.09 10.85 0.40
CA PRO A 307 6.53 9.74 1.17
C PRO A 307 7.57 9.13 2.11
N ILE A 308 7.13 8.55 3.23
CA ILE A 308 8.04 7.79 4.08
C ILE A 308 8.60 6.57 3.32
N PRO A 309 9.87 6.18 3.52
CA PRO A 309 10.41 4.97 2.92
C PRO A 309 9.85 3.70 3.58
N THR A 310 10.08 2.55 2.94
CA THR A 310 9.74 1.25 3.50
C THR A 310 10.39 1.04 4.87
N LEU A 311 9.62 0.48 5.80
CA LEU A 311 10.06 0.21 7.16
C LEU A 311 10.89 -1.05 7.30
N THR A 312 11.85 -0.96 8.21
CA THR A 312 12.43 -2.09 8.93
C THR A 312 12.07 -1.97 10.41
N ASN A 313 12.18 -3.05 11.19
CA ASN A 313 11.81 -3.08 12.61
C ASN A 313 12.43 -1.98 13.48
N SER A 314 13.60 -1.49 13.09
CA SER A 314 14.38 -0.47 13.81
C SER A 314 14.04 0.98 13.45
N ALA A 315 13.17 1.20 12.47
CA ALA A 315 12.93 2.53 11.91
C ALA A 315 12.27 3.53 12.88
N LEU A 316 11.73 3.04 14.00
CA LEU A 316 11.09 3.83 15.07
C LEU A 316 11.90 3.80 16.37
N ASP A 317 13.15 3.36 16.30
CA ASP A 317 14.08 3.57 17.39
C ASP A 317 14.41 5.06 17.37
N GLY A 318 13.91 5.81 18.36
CA GLY A 318 14.31 7.22 18.53
C GLY A 318 15.81 7.32 18.82
N PHE A 319 16.27 8.46 19.31
CA PHE A 319 17.65 8.56 19.79
C PHE A 319 17.92 7.45 20.81
N SER A 320 18.88 6.57 20.52
CA SER A 320 19.39 5.68 21.55
C SER A 320 19.90 6.58 22.69
N ARG A 321 19.76 6.15 23.94
CA ARG A 321 20.35 6.88 25.09
C ARG A 321 21.87 7.03 24.97
N GLN A 322 22.49 6.37 24.00
CA GLN A 322 23.91 6.34 23.69
C GLN A 322 24.26 7.14 22.42
N TYR A 323 23.29 7.78 21.75
CA TYR A 323 23.60 8.61 20.60
C TYR A 323 24.32 9.89 21.06
N GLU A 324 25.56 10.02 20.62
CA GLU A 324 26.36 11.23 20.70
C GLU A 324 26.50 11.81 19.28
N PRO A 325 26.36 13.15 19.11
CA PRO A 325 26.58 13.79 17.82
C PRO A 325 27.95 13.43 17.27
N LYS A 326 27.98 12.87 16.06
CA LYS A 326 29.24 12.46 15.43
C LYS A 326 29.84 13.61 14.65
N PRO A 327 31.17 13.64 14.50
CA PRO A 327 31.81 14.62 13.65
C PRO A 327 31.37 14.58 12.18
N THR A 328 30.74 13.50 11.73
CA THR A 328 30.21 13.37 10.36
C THR A 328 28.75 13.78 10.24
N ASP A 329 28.08 14.18 11.32
CA ASP A 329 26.68 14.56 11.26
C ASP A 329 26.54 15.98 10.71
N PRO A 330 25.48 16.27 9.91
CA PRO A 330 25.29 17.60 9.34
C PRO A 330 24.90 18.66 10.38
N LEU A 331 24.34 18.20 11.50
CA LEU A 331 24.00 18.97 12.69
C LEU A 331 23.82 17.98 13.85
N ASP A 332 23.60 18.47 15.06
CA ASP A 332 23.14 17.59 16.14
C ASP A 332 21.73 17.10 15.85
N MET A 333 21.65 15.82 15.51
CA MET A 333 20.40 15.23 15.10
C MET A 333 19.35 15.25 16.22
N ARG A 334 19.72 15.40 17.51
CA ARG A 334 18.77 15.47 18.64
C ARG A 334 17.77 16.62 18.54
N ILE A 335 18.08 17.66 17.75
CA ILE A 335 17.17 18.79 17.54
C ILE A 335 16.11 18.51 16.46
N MET A 336 16.26 17.41 15.72
CA MET A 336 15.36 17.03 14.65
C MET A 336 14.07 16.42 15.18
N GLU A 337 12.97 16.76 14.52
CA GLU A 337 11.68 16.10 14.72
C GLU A 337 11.81 14.61 14.37
N THR A 338 11.19 13.74 15.18
CA THR A 338 11.12 12.29 14.93
C THR A 338 9.67 11.84 14.89
N LEU A 339 9.39 10.78 14.12
CA LEU A 339 8.04 10.24 14.05
C LEU A 339 7.71 9.47 15.34
N THR A 340 6.63 9.86 16.00
CA THR A 340 6.00 9.00 17.01
C THR A 340 5.40 7.76 16.35
N PHE A 341 5.22 6.69 17.13
CA PHE A 341 4.54 5.47 16.64
C PHE A 341 3.16 5.76 16.05
N THR A 342 2.37 6.65 16.66
CA THR A 342 1.01 6.99 16.20
C THR A 342 1.03 7.77 14.88
N GLN A 343 1.87 8.79 14.76
CA GLN A 343 2.06 9.52 13.49
C GLN A 343 2.50 8.57 12.38
N PHE A 344 3.38 7.63 12.73
CA PHE A 344 3.84 6.62 11.80
C PHE A 344 2.70 5.66 11.37
N ALA A 345 1.91 5.15 12.31
CA ALA A 345 0.74 4.31 12.00
C ALA A 345 -0.27 5.05 11.11
N LYS A 346 -0.44 6.35 11.33
CA LYS A 346 -1.28 7.23 10.51
C LYS A 346 -0.75 7.36 9.08
N LEU A 347 0.54 7.64 8.90
CA LEU A 347 1.21 7.67 7.59
C LEU A 347 1.07 6.34 6.83
N PHE A 348 1.07 5.23 7.58
CA PHE A 348 0.87 3.88 7.04
C PHE A 348 -0.60 3.57 6.67
N GLY A 349 -1.55 4.44 7.03
CA GLY A 349 -2.97 4.30 6.70
C GLY A 349 -3.87 3.73 7.80
N PHE A 350 -3.34 3.53 9.02
CA PHE A 350 -4.18 3.17 10.17
C PHE A 350 -4.92 4.41 10.72
N PRO A 351 -6.20 4.29 11.13
CA PRO A 351 -6.93 5.40 11.71
C PRO A 351 -6.42 5.75 13.11
N ASP A 352 -6.63 7.00 13.53
CA ASP A 352 -6.28 7.47 14.88
C ASP A 352 -7.03 6.70 15.99
N THR A 353 -8.17 6.07 15.65
CA THR A 353 -8.96 5.21 16.53
C THR A 353 -8.41 3.79 16.68
N TRP A 354 -7.34 3.42 15.96
CA TRP A 354 -6.77 2.08 16.02
C TRP A 354 -6.08 1.83 17.36
N ARG A 355 -6.56 0.81 18.08
CA ARG A 355 -6.11 0.47 19.43
C ARG A 355 -4.87 -0.41 19.39
N TRP A 356 -3.72 0.19 19.65
CA TRP A 356 -2.44 -0.51 19.77
C TRP A 356 -2.11 -0.91 21.22
N ASP A 357 -2.59 -0.14 22.19
CA ASP A 357 -2.42 -0.38 23.63
C ASP A 357 -3.54 -1.28 24.13
N VAL A 358 -3.32 -2.59 24.03
CA VAL A 358 -4.28 -3.63 24.42
C VAL A 358 -3.66 -4.59 25.43
N GLU A 359 -4.48 -5.08 26.35
CA GLU A 359 -4.06 -6.11 27.31
C GLU A 359 -3.95 -7.48 26.65
N VAL A 360 -2.90 -8.22 27.01
CA VAL A 360 -2.66 -9.59 26.54
C VAL A 360 -2.85 -10.54 27.72
N GLN A 361 -3.78 -11.49 27.58
CA GLN A 361 -4.01 -12.50 28.61
C GLN A 361 -2.79 -13.44 28.71
N ARG A 362 -2.16 -13.49 29.89
CA ARG A 362 -1.14 -14.51 30.19
C ARG A 362 -1.80 -15.88 30.36
N GLY A 363 -1.16 -16.92 29.81
CA GLY A 363 -1.43 -18.30 30.20
C GLY A 363 -1.21 -18.47 31.70
N LYS A 364 -2.04 -19.30 32.36
CA LYS A 364 -2.03 -19.52 33.81
C LYS A 364 -0.63 -19.84 34.34
N SER A 365 0.00 -18.87 35.00
CA SER A 365 1.07 -19.10 35.98
C SER A 365 0.86 -18.14 37.14
N GLY A 366 1.02 -18.66 38.36
CA GLY A 366 0.43 -18.13 39.59
C GLY A 366 0.90 -16.75 40.05
N SER A 367 0.14 -16.25 41.04
CA SER A 367 0.31 -15.03 41.86
C SER A 367 0.37 -13.69 41.12
N SER A 368 -0.67 -12.88 41.33
CA SER A 368 -0.77 -11.43 41.04
C SER A 368 -0.20 -11.00 39.67
N ALA A 369 -0.77 -11.48 38.57
CA ALA A 369 -0.41 -11.01 37.25
C ALA A 369 -0.91 -9.57 37.04
N LYS A 370 -0.01 -8.58 37.06
CA LYS A 370 -0.27 -7.24 36.49
C LYS A 370 -0.69 -7.42 35.02
N ALA A 371 -1.67 -6.64 34.56
CA ALA A 371 -2.04 -6.60 33.14
C ALA A 371 -0.78 -6.33 32.29
N ALA A 372 -0.51 -7.23 31.33
CA ALA A 372 0.62 -7.08 30.40
C ALA A 372 0.09 -6.47 29.09
N PHE A 373 0.48 -5.24 28.82
CA PHE A 373 0.15 -4.57 27.56
C PHE A 373 1.08 -5.00 26.44
N VAL A 374 0.65 -4.82 25.20
CA VAL A 374 1.51 -4.98 24.01
C VAL A 374 2.68 -4.00 24.10
N GLY A 375 3.91 -4.53 24.13
CA GLY A 375 5.14 -3.74 24.21
C GLY A 375 5.45 -3.00 22.91
N GLN A 376 6.25 -1.93 23.00
CA GLN A 376 6.58 -1.07 21.85
C GLN A 376 7.26 -1.83 20.69
N GLU A 377 8.19 -2.74 20.99
CA GLU A 377 8.86 -3.54 19.95
C GLU A 377 7.89 -4.44 19.19
N ALA A 378 6.90 -5.03 19.89
CA ALA A 378 5.85 -5.80 19.23
C ALA A 378 5.00 -4.90 18.32
N LYS A 379 4.66 -3.68 18.75
CA LYS A 379 3.91 -2.72 17.91
C LYS A 379 4.66 -2.35 16.63
N LYS A 380 5.95 -2.01 16.75
CA LYS A 380 6.82 -1.70 15.60
C LYS A 380 6.88 -2.86 14.62
N GLN A 381 7.11 -4.08 15.13
CA GLN A 381 7.16 -5.29 14.31
C GLN A 381 5.84 -5.56 13.59
N MET A 382 4.71 -5.42 14.28
CA MET A 382 3.38 -5.62 13.70
C MET A 382 3.10 -4.62 12.59
N LEU A 383 3.47 -3.36 12.78
CA LEU A 383 3.28 -2.31 11.80
C LEU A 383 4.19 -2.50 10.58
N ALA A 384 5.47 -2.85 10.80
CA ALA A 384 6.42 -3.14 9.73
C ALA A 384 6.01 -4.36 8.87
N ASN A 385 5.37 -5.36 9.48
CA ASN A 385 4.87 -6.55 8.79
C ASN A 385 3.50 -6.37 8.16
N SER A 386 2.76 -5.31 8.50
CA SER A 386 1.39 -5.13 8.01
C SER A 386 1.36 -4.85 6.51
N VAL A 387 0.24 -5.20 5.89
CA VAL A 387 -0.20 -4.62 4.61
C VAL A 387 -0.80 -3.25 4.92
N SER A 388 -0.58 -2.26 4.04
CA SER A 388 -1.25 -0.96 4.15
C SER A 388 -2.78 -1.16 4.07
N PRO A 389 -3.56 -0.63 5.02
CA PRO A 389 -5.02 -0.69 4.95
C PRO A 389 -5.59 -0.07 3.67
N MET A 390 -4.94 0.97 3.13
CA MET A 390 -5.41 1.67 1.93
C MET A 390 -5.18 0.84 0.67
N LEU A 391 -4.01 0.19 0.55
CA LEU A 391 -3.75 -0.76 -0.53
C LEU A 391 -4.70 -1.97 -0.44
N ALA A 392 -4.90 -2.51 0.76
CA ALA A 392 -5.84 -3.61 1.00
C ALA A 392 -7.29 -3.23 0.62
N GLU A 393 -7.70 -1.99 0.91
CA GLU A 393 -9.00 -1.47 0.51
C GLU A 393 -9.14 -1.35 -1.01
N ALA A 394 -8.11 -0.84 -1.70
CA ALA A 394 -8.10 -0.78 -3.15
C ALA A 394 -8.23 -2.17 -3.79
N ILE A 395 -7.50 -3.16 -3.28
CA ILE A 395 -7.61 -4.57 -3.70
C ILE A 395 -9.04 -5.07 -3.48
N GLY A 396 -9.59 -4.92 -2.28
CA GLY A 396 -10.92 -5.39 -1.95
C GLY A 396 -12.00 -4.75 -2.83
N ARG A 397 -11.95 -3.43 -3.05
CA ARG A 397 -12.87 -2.74 -3.96
C ARG A 397 -12.72 -3.25 -5.40
N SER A 398 -11.50 -3.46 -5.89
CA SER A 398 -11.24 -4.01 -7.23
C SER A 398 -11.86 -5.39 -7.41
N ILE A 399 -11.77 -6.27 -6.40
CA ILE A 399 -12.40 -7.59 -6.42
C ILE A 399 -13.92 -7.48 -6.42
N LYS A 400 -14.49 -6.54 -5.65
CA LYS A 400 -15.93 -6.29 -5.60
C LYS A 400 -16.47 -5.81 -6.95
N ASP A 401 -15.77 -4.90 -7.60
CA ASP A 401 -16.13 -4.41 -8.95
C ASP A 401 -16.10 -5.55 -9.97
N HIS A 402 -15.04 -6.35 -9.96
CA HIS A 402 -14.95 -7.56 -10.78
C HIS A 402 -16.11 -8.54 -10.50
N ALA A 403 -16.39 -8.81 -9.23
CA ALA A 403 -17.49 -9.71 -8.83
C ALA A 403 -18.87 -9.20 -9.25
N ASN A 404 -19.04 -7.88 -9.36
CA ASN A 404 -20.25 -7.21 -9.83
C ASN A 404 -20.29 -7.01 -11.35
N GLY A 405 -19.27 -7.45 -12.09
CA GLY A 405 -19.19 -7.31 -13.55
C GLY A 405 -18.96 -5.87 -14.03
N VAL A 406 -18.40 -5.00 -13.17
CA VAL A 406 -18.04 -3.63 -13.54
C VAL A 406 -16.97 -3.69 -14.63
N LYS A 407 -17.27 -3.11 -15.79
CA LYS A 407 -16.28 -3.00 -16.88
C LYS A 407 -15.39 -1.79 -16.61
N ILE A 408 -14.10 -2.03 -16.46
CA ILE A 408 -13.10 -0.97 -16.35
C ILE A 408 -12.58 -0.65 -17.73
N ILE A 409 -12.62 0.64 -18.06
CA ILE A 409 -12.10 1.19 -19.29
C ILE A 409 -10.83 1.93 -18.90
N LEU A 410 -9.68 1.40 -19.31
CA LEU A 410 -8.40 2.03 -18.97
C LEU A 410 -8.09 3.20 -19.91
N PRO A 411 -7.34 4.20 -19.44
CA PRO A 411 -6.69 5.24 -20.24
C PRO A 411 -5.94 4.77 -21.48
N SER A 412 -5.42 3.54 -21.45
CA SER A 412 -4.76 2.91 -22.60
C SER A 412 -5.71 2.42 -23.69
N ASP A 413 -7.01 2.30 -23.41
CA ASP A 413 -7.99 1.61 -24.26
C ASP A 413 -8.92 2.59 -25.01
N PHE A 414 -8.66 3.90 -24.88
CA PHE A 414 -9.52 4.96 -25.43
C PHE A 414 -9.54 5.06 -26.97
N GLU A 415 -8.62 4.42 -27.69
CA GLU A 415 -8.63 4.38 -29.16
C GLU A 415 -9.84 3.64 -29.75
N GLU A 416 -10.51 2.83 -28.93
CA GLU A 416 -11.68 2.02 -29.30
C GLU A 416 -12.94 2.40 -28.51
N HIS A 417 -12.87 3.45 -27.67
CA HIS A 417 -14.00 3.89 -26.89
C HIS A 417 -15.02 4.64 -27.78
N PRO A 418 -16.32 4.27 -27.79
CA PRO A 418 -17.34 4.93 -28.62
C PRO A 418 -17.42 6.45 -28.36
N ASP A 419 -17.29 6.85 -27.09
CA ASP A 419 -17.36 8.28 -26.72
C ASP A 419 -16.13 9.08 -27.18
N TYR A 420 -14.97 8.45 -27.41
CA TYR A 420 -13.77 9.20 -27.82
C TYR A 420 -13.93 9.71 -29.25
N GLU A 421 -14.43 8.87 -30.16
CA GLU A 421 -14.72 9.29 -31.54
C GLU A 421 -15.82 10.34 -31.58
N MET A 422 -16.90 10.12 -30.81
CA MET A 422 -17.95 11.11 -30.66
C MET A 422 -17.39 12.44 -30.14
N TRP A 423 -16.45 12.41 -29.19
CA TRP A 423 -15.82 13.58 -28.60
C TRP A 423 -14.91 14.30 -29.57
N LEU A 424 -14.08 13.59 -30.33
CA LEU A 424 -13.30 14.19 -31.40
C LEU A 424 -14.23 14.92 -32.41
N CYS A 425 -15.37 14.32 -32.75
CA CYS A 425 -16.33 14.91 -33.68
C CYS A 425 -16.96 16.20 -33.14
N THR A 426 -17.47 16.21 -31.91
CA THR A 426 -18.23 17.36 -31.38
C THR A 426 -17.36 18.39 -30.67
N ALA A 427 -16.37 17.97 -29.88
CA ALA A 427 -15.51 18.83 -29.07
C ALA A 427 -14.42 19.50 -29.91
N LYS A 428 -13.85 18.73 -30.86
CA LYS A 428 -12.72 19.17 -31.68
C LYS A 428 -13.11 19.46 -33.14
N GLY A 429 -14.35 19.18 -33.52
CA GLY A 429 -14.84 19.36 -34.89
C GLY A 429 -14.16 18.43 -35.90
N PHE A 430 -13.57 17.32 -35.44
CA PHE A 430 -12.84 16.41 -36.32
C PHE A 430 -13.82 15.61 -37.16
N SER A 431 -13.59 15.55 -38.46
CA SER A 431 -14.44 14.78 -39.38
C SER A 431 -13.63 14.19 -40.53
N GLY A 432 -14.19 13.16 -41.15
CA GLY A 432 -13.61 12.49 -42.32
C GLY A 432 -12.14 12.12 -42.12
N LYS A 433 -11.27 12.63 -43.00
CA LYS A 433 -9.83 12.31 -42.97
C LYS A 433 -9.10 12.78 -41.71
N ILE A 434 -9.55 13.89 -41.10
CA ILE A 434 -8.93 14.44 -39.89
C ILE A 434 -9.15 13.50 -38.71
N LEU A 435 -10.36 12.97 -38.58
CA LEU A 435 -10.71 12.00 -37.55
C LEU A 435 -9.89 10.71 -37.68
N THR A 436 -9.81 10.15 -38.89
CA THR A 436 -8.99 8.97 -39.18
C THR A 436 -7.51 9.22 -38.86
N GLN A 437 -7.00 10.40 -39.21
CA GLN A 437 -5.61 10.79 -38.95
C GLN A 437 -5.34 10.95 -37.44
N ALA A 438 -6.24 11.59 -36.70
CA ALA A 438 -6.12 11.77 -35.24
C ALA A 438 -6.07 10.42 -34.51
N ARG A 439 -6.92 9.46 -34.91
CA ARG A 439 -6.88 8.08 -34.36
C ARG A 439 -5.55 7.39 -34.68
N SER A 440 -5.09 7.48 -35.93
CA SER A 440 -3.82 6.89 -36.37
C SER A 440 -2.61 7.48 -35.63
N ASP A 441 -2.60 8.79 -35.40
CA ASP A 441 -1.55 9.49 -34.67
C ASP A 441 -1.58 9.16 -33.17
N LEU A 442 -2.75 8.94 -32.57
CA LEU A 442 -2.82 8.42 -31.20
C LEU A 442 -2.21 7.01 -31.09
N ARG A 443 -2.57 6.10 -32.02
CA ARG A 443 -2.00 4.73 -32.09
C ARG A 443 -0.49 4.75 -32.17
N ALA A 444 0.04 5.61 -33.04
CA ALA A 444 1.46 5.76 -33.24
C ALA A 444 2.16 6.31 -31.98
N ALA A 445 1.54 7.26 -31.27
CA ALA A 445 2.06 7.81 -30.03
C ALA A 445 2.07 6.77 -28.88
N LYS A 446 0.97 6.03 -28.71
CA LYS A 446 0.83 4.94 -27.72
C LYS A 446 1.83 3.80 -27.94
N LYS A 447 2.09 3.45 -29.20
CA LYS A 447 3.11 2.44 -29.56
C LYS A 447 4.53 2.86 -29.12
N ILE A 448 4.86 4.15 -29.19
CA ILE A 448 6.18 4.68 -28.79
C ILE A 448 6.39 4.63 -27.28
N VAL A 449 5.33 4.87 -26.49
CA VAL A 449 5.37 4.66 -25.03
C VAL A 449 5.27 3.17 -24.64
N GLY A 450 5.31 2.27 -25.63
CA GLY A 450 5.44 0.82 -25.46
C GLY A 450 4.14 0.12 -25.06
N ASN A 451 2.98 0.72 -25.34
CA ASN A 451 1.68 0.28 -24.79
C ASN A 451 1.74 0.05 -23.27
N ARG A 452 2.68 0.69 -22.57
CA ARG A 452 2.78 0.60 -21.12
C ARG A 452 1.51 1.26 -20.58
N ARG A 453 0.71 0.48 -19.86
CA ARG A 453 -0.47 0.95 -19.12
C ARG A 453 0.02 1.95 -18.07
N LEU A 454 0.03 3.22 -18.45
CA LEU A 454 0.26 4.34 -17.56
C LEU A 454 -1.12 4.83 -17.07
N PRO A 455 -1.19 5.35 -15.83
CA PRO A 455 -2.47 5.60 -15.14
C PRO A 455 -3.34 6.66 -15.80
N ASP A 456 -2.76 7.54 -16.63
CA ASP A 456 -3.45 8.62 -17.34
C ASP A 456 -2.56 9.14 -18.50
N ALA A 457 -3.16 9.81 -19.48
CA ALA A 457 -2.47 10.36 -20.64
C ALA A 457 -1.54 11.55 -20.30
N ARG A 458 -1.70 12.22 -19.15
CA ARG A 458 -0.74 13.26 -18.72
C ARG A 458 0.58 12.64 -18.26
N SER A 459 0.51 11.49 -17.60
CA SER A 459 1.68 10.67 -17.23
C SER A 459 2.38 10.08 -18.46
N GLU A 460 1.68 9.92 -19.59
CA GLU A 460 2.24 9.48 -20.86
C GLU A 460 3.07 10.56 -21.58
N LEU A 461 2.78 11.85 -21.39
CA LEU A 461 3.49 12.94 -22.07
C LEU A 461 4.99 12.99 -21.71
N PRO A 462 5.40 12.96 -20.43
CA PRO A 462 6.82 12.88 -20.06
C PRO A 462 7.50 11.60 -20.56
N ALA A 463 6.78 10.47 -20.57
CA ALA A 463 7.30 9.21 -21.08
C ALA A 463 7.54 9.28 -22.60
N PHE A 464 6.57 9.81 -23.33
CA PHE A 464 6.67 10.06 -24.76
C PHE A 464 7.81 11.01 -25.08
N ASP A 465 7.95 12.12 -24.34
CA ASP A 465 9.00 13.12 -24.59
C ASP A 465 10.41 12.54 -24.41
N ARG A 466 10.59 11.59 -23.47
CA ARG A 466 11.84 10.83 -23.27
C ARG A 466 12.10 9.78 -24.34
N LEU A 467 11.07 9.09 -24.83
CA LEU A 467 11.20 7.95 -25.74
C LEU A 467 11.19 8.35 -27.22
N ALA A 468 10.53 9.45 -27.56
CA ALA A 468 10.40 9.96 -28.92
C ALA A 468 11.59 10.85 -29.37
N THR A 469 12.76 10.70 -28.74
CA THR A 469 13.95 11.54 -29.00
C THR A 469 14.52 11.36 -30.41
N SER A 470 14.30 10.19 -31.02
CA SER A 470 14.73 9.86 -32.38
C SER A 470 13.78 10.31 -33.49
N LEU A 471 12.62 10.88 -33.16
CA LEU A 471 11.64 11.34 -34.16
C LEU A 471 11.95 12.76 -34.68
N PRO A 472 11.65 13.06 -35.95
CA PRO A 472 11.65 14.43 -36.45
C PRO A 472 10.76 15.35 -35.60
N VAL A 473 11.19 16.58 -35.36
CA VAL A 473 10.48 17.57 -34.50
C VAL A 473 9.02 17.74 -34.93
N SER A 474 8.75 17.79 -36.24
CA SER A 474 7.39 17.90 -36.78
C SER A 474 6.53 16.69 -36.43
N ARG A 475 7.05 15.47 -36.55
CA ARG A 475 6.33 14.24 -36.20
C ARG A 475 6.14 14.10 -34.69
N LYS A 476 7.18 14.44 -33.91
CA LYS A 476 7.10 14.45 -32.43
C LYS A 476 6.00 15.40 -31.95
N SER A 477 5.91 16.60 -32.53
CA SER A 477 4.87 17.59 -32.18
C SER A 477 3.45 17.07 -32.46
N VAL A 478 3.22 16.42 -33.61
CA VAL A 478 1.91 15.85 -33.97
C VAL A 478 1.49 14.73 -33.01
N LEU A 479 2.40 13.78 -32.74
CA LEU A 479 2.13 12.66 -31.83
C LEU A 479 2.00 13.10 -30.37
N ARG A 480 2.75 14.13 -29.96
CA ARG A 480 2.58 14.72 -28.63
C ARG A 480 1.21 15.38 -28.50
N LYS A 481 0.72 16.07 -29.54
CA LYS A 481 -0.62 16.67 -29.57
C LYS A 481 -1.73 15.62 -29.47
N SER A 482 -1.58 14.45 -30.09
CA SER A 482 -2.60 13.38 -29.95
C SER A 482 -2.70 12.87 -28.52
N LEU A 483 -1.59 12.78 -27.78
CA LEU A 483 -1.61 12.44 -26.35
C LEU A 483 -2.23 13.55 -25.48
N VAL A 484 -2.00 14.84 -25.82
CA VAL A 484 -2.68 15.96 -25.15
C VAL A 484 -4.20 15.89 -25.36
N ILE A 485 -4.64 15.63 -26.60
CA ILE A 485 -6.05 15.48 -26.94
C ILE A 485 -6.68 14.30 -26.16
N LEU A 486 -5.94 13.21 -25.98
CA LEU A 486 -6.40 12.10 -25.15
C LEU A 486 -6.53 12.52 -23.66
N ALA A 487 -5.55 13.26 -23.12
CA ALA A 487 -5.62 13.76 -21.74
C ALA A 487 -6.79 14.73 -21.52
N GLU A 488 -7.13 15.54 -22.52
CA GLU A 488 -8.32 16.40 -22.49
C GLU A 488 -9.63 15.58 -22.47
N PHE A 489 -9.69 14.49 -23.24
CA PHE A 489 -10.83 13.58 -23.23
C PHE A 489 -10.98 12.86 -21.88
N GLU A 490 -9.88 12.42 -21.27
CA GLU A 490 -9.88 11.79 -19.96
C GLU A 490 -10.43 12.72 -18.86
N LEU A 491 -10.06 13.99 -18.89
CA LEU A 491 -10.60 15.00 -18.00
C LEU A 491 -12.10 15.19 -18.21
N PHE A 492 -12.53 15.30 -19.46
CA PHE A 492 -13.93 15.39 -19.81
C PHE A 492 -14.74 14.20 -19.25
N ARG A 493 -14.26 12.98 -19.45
CA ARG A 493 -14.86 11.76 -18.89
C ARG A 493 -14.93 11.78 -17.36
N GLY A 494 -13.87 12.25 -16.70
CA GLY A 494 -13.86 12.43 -15.25
C GLY A 494 -14.99 13.34 -14.75
N TYR A 495 -15.29 14.43 -15.46
CA TYR A 495 -16.43 15.30 -15.10
C TYR A 495 -17.78 14.63 -15.32
N VAL A 496 -17.96 13.89 -16.42
CA VAL A 496 -19.19 13.13 -16.69
C VAL A 496 -19.43 12.08 -15.60
N ASP A 497 -18.40 11.32 -15.22
CA ASP A 497 -18.51 10.23 -14.24
C ASP A 497 -18.78 10.73 -12.80
N THR A 498 -18.52 12.00 -12.49
CA THR A 498 -18.85 12.62 -11.19
C THR A 498 -20.31 13.08 -11.06
N GLY A 499 -21.12 13.00 -12.12
CA GLY A 499 -22.51 13.47 -12.12
C GLY A 499 -22.66 15.00 -12.03
N LEU A 500 -21.56 15.76 -12.17
CA LEU A 500 -21.54 17.22 -12.25
C LEU A 500 -22.09 17.75 -13.59
N PHE A 501 -22.33 16.86 -14.56
CA PHE A 501 -23.06 17.15 -15.78
C PHE A 501 -24.28 16.21 -15.87
N PRO A 502 -25.47 16.70 -16.28
CA PRO A 502 -26.60 15.82 -16.57
C PRO A 502 -26.20 14.82 -17.66
N ASP A 503 -26.73 13.59 -17.60
CA ASP A 503 -26.62 12.52 -18.62
C ASP A 503 -27.17 12.93 -20.01
N ASP A 504 -27.47 14.22 -20.22
CA ASP A 504 -28.13 14.72 -21.39
C ASP A 504 -27.12 15.06 -22.48
N HIS A 505 -26.99 14.13 -23.42
CA HIS A 505 -26.20 14.25 -24.64
C HIS A 505 -26.53 15.52 -25.48
N GLU A 506 -27.61 16.25 -25.19
CA GLU A 506 -27.96 17.53 -25.84
C GLU A 506 -27.12 18.75 -25.42
N ALA A 507 -26.63 18.82 -24.18
CA ALA A 507 -25.76 19.94 -23.75
C ALA A 507 -24.40 19.89 -24.49
N TYR A 508 -23.95 18.67 -24.77
CA TYR A 508 -22.75 18.34 -25.53
C TYR A 508 -22.84 18.74 -27.01
N ALA A 509 -24.02 18.60 -27.63
CA ALA A 509 -24.27 19.04 -29.01
C ALA A 509 -24.25 20.58 -29.15
N ARG A 510 -24.48 21.32 -28.05
CA ARG A 510 -24.56 22.79 -28.03
C ARG A 510 -23.22 23.50 -27.76
N GLY A 511 -22.16 22.76 -27.43
CA GLY A 511 -20.81 23.32 -27.25
C GLY A 511 -20.58 24.08 -25.94
N GLU A 512 -21.53 24.06 -25.01
CA GLU A 512 -21.54 24.86 -23.77
C GLU A 512 -20.37 24.52 -22.82
N PHE A 513 -20.02 23.23 -22.69
CA PHE A 513 -18.86 22.78 -21.90
C PHE A 513 -17.53 23.36 -22.41
N HIS A 514 -17.38 23.51 -23.73
CA HIS A 514 -16.15 24.02 -24.33
C HIS A 514 -16.03 25.53 -24.25
N GLN A 515 -17.16 26.25 -24.24
CA GLN A 515 -17.16 27.68 -23.95
C GLN A 515 -16.70 27.93 -22.52
N MET A 516 -17.20 27.15 -21.56
CA MET A 516 -16.81 27.22 -20.15
C MET A 516 -15.30 26.95 -19.95
N LEU A 517 -14.75 25.88 -20.56
CA LEU A 517 -13.31 25.59 -20.49
C LEU A 517 -12.43 26.65 -21.17
N ARG A 518 -12.84 27.21 -22.31
CA ARG A 518 -12.09 28.30 -22.98
C ARG A 518 -12.06 29.59 -22.16
N GLU A 519 -13.09 29.81 -21.36
CA GLU A 519 -13.21 30.96 -20.47
C GLU A 519 -12.52 30.71 -19.11
N GLY A 520 -11.88 29.54 -18.93
CA GLY A 520 -11.15 29.20 -17.71
C GLY A 520 -12.05 28.89 -16.51
N ARG A 521 -13.34 28.58 -16.76
CA ARG A 521 -14.33 28.27 -15.74
C ARG A 521 -14.40 26.77 -15.46
N SER A 522 -14.53 26.40 -14.19
CA SER A 522 -14.77 25.05 -13.69
C SER A 522 -16.20 24.94 -13.13
N PRO A 523 -16.90 23.80 -13.28
CA PRO A 523 -18.17 23.57 -12.57
C PRO A 523 -18.05 23.69 -11.04
N LEU A 524 -16.83 23.60 -10.51
CA LEU A 524 -16.52 23.71 -9.08
C LEU A 524 -16.35 25.17 -8.62
N ASP A 525 -16.27 26.13 -9.54
CA ASP A 525 -16.11 27.56 -9.21
C ASP A 525 -17.41 28.18 -8.67
N ASP A 526 -18.57 27.60 -8.99
CA ASP A 526 -19.88 28.13 -8.56
C ASP A 526 -20.37 27.60 -7.20
N GLU A 527 -19.71 26.59 -6.60
CA GLU A 527 -20.12 26.01 -5.31
C GLU A 527 -19.06 26.06 -4.19
N SER A 528 -17.87 26.61 -4.42
CA SER A 528 -16.84 26.70 -3.36
C SER A 528 -16.37 28.14 -3.12
N ASP A 529 -16.56 28.59 -1.88
CA ASP A 529 -15.95 29.81 -1.34
C ASP A 529 -14.42 29.77 -1.53
N GLY A 530 -13.94 30.43 -2.59
CA GLY A 530 -12.64 31.12 -2.57
C GLY A 530 -11.36 30.33 -2.83
N LEU A 531 -11.38 29.19 -3.53
CA LEU A 531 -10.15 28.56 -4.05
C LEU A 531 -10.08 28.67 -5.58
N GLN A 532 -9.53 29.78 -6.08
CA GLN A 532 -9.34 30.02 -7.51
C GLN A 532 -8.48 28.92 -8.16
N SER A 533 -9.07 28.16 -9.09
CA SER A 533 -8.39 27.23 -10.00
C SER A 533 -7.73 27.92 -11.20
N SER A 534 -7.10 29.08 -11.01
CA SER A 534 -6.51 29.89 -12.10
C SER A 534 -5.20 29.34 -12.69
N LEU A 535 -4.78 28.13 -12.32
CA LEU A 535 -3.52 27.52 -12.75
C LEU A 535 -3.65 26.50 -13.89
N PHE A 536 -4.86 26.17 -14.37
CA PHE A 536 -5.06 25.02 -15.26
C PHE A 536 -4.86 25.27 -16.76
N PHE A 537 -4.81 26.52 -17.24
CA PHE A 537 -4.66 26.83 -18.66
C PHE A 537 -3.72 28.03 -18.89
N ARG A 538 -2.41 27.80 -18.72
CA ARG A 538 -1.35 28.57 -19.39
C ARG A 538 -0.30 27.65 -19.98
#